data_AF-A0A963PTZ8-F1
#
_entry.id   AF-A0A963PTZ8-F1
#
_cell.length_a   1.000
_cell.length_b   1.000
_cell.length_c   1.000
_cell.angle_alpha   90.00
_cell.angle_beta   90.00
_cell.angle_gamma   90.00
#
_symmetry.space_group_name_H-M   'P 1'
#
loop_
_entity.id
_entity.type
_entity.pdbx_description
1 polymer ?
#
loop_
_entity_poly.entity_id
_entity_poly.type
_entity_poly.pdbx_seq_one_letter_code
_entity_poly.pdbx_strand_id
1 'polypeptide(L)'
;AVANVMTTGTFTIPLMMRTGYRPAFSGAVEAVASTGGQLMPPIMGAAAFVMAEFLGVSYLTVAAFALLPAVLYYVAVFMAVHFEAKRIGLVGLPKADLPRLREVIVERGHL
;
A
#
# COMPACT_ATOMS: atom_id res chain seq x y z
N ALA A 1 -6.21 8.02 -6.26
CA ALA A 1 -5.19 7.23 -6.99
C ALA A 1 -4.10 8.12 -7.60
N VAL A 2 -4.40 8.97 -8.60
CA VAL A 2 -3.36 9.75 -9.32
C VAL A 2 -2.51 10.64 -8.41
N ALA A 3 -3.13 11.41 -7.52
CA ALA A 3 -2.41 12.26 -6.57
C ALA A 3 -1.46 11.45 -5.66
N ASN A 4 -1.92 10.29 -5.17
CA ASN A 4 -1.12 9.39 -4.35
C ASN A 4 0.09 8.88 -5.15
N VAL A 5 -0.13 8.36 -6.37
CA VAL A 5 0.97 7.90 -7.24
C VAL A 5 1.97 9.03 -7.53
N MET A 6 1.51 10.26 -7.71
CA MET A 6 2.42 11.39 -7.93
C MET A 6 3.22 11.77 -6.68
N THR A 7 2.66 11.65 -5.49
CA THR A 7 3.39 11.98 -4.25
C THR A 7 4.29 10.83 -3.81
N THR A 8 3.76 9.63 -3.63
CA THR A 8 4.53 8.47 -3.15
C THR A 8 5.38 7.84 -4.24
N GLY A 9 4.86 7.75 -5.47
CA GLY A 9 5.53 7.12 -6.59
C GLY A 9 6.85 7.77 -7.01
N THR A 10 7.03 9.07 -6.75
CA THR A 10 8.30 9.76 -7.01
C THR A 10 9.45 9.20 -6.16
N PHE A 11 9.16 8.61 -5.01
CA PHE A 11 10.14 7.97 -4.14
C PHE A 11 10.14 6.45 -4.25
N THR A 12 8.96 5.82 -4.27
CA THR A 12 8.82 4.35 -4.23
C THR A 12 9.23 3.69 -5.53
N ILE A 13 8.87 4.26 -6.70
CA ILE A 13 9.19 3.65 -8.00
C ILE A 13 10.71 3.60 -8.22
N PRO A 14 11.48 4.69 -8.04
CA PRO A 14 12.95 4.63 -8.14
C PRO A 14 13.58 3.71 -7.10
N LEU A 15 13.05 3.66 -5.88
CA LEU A 15 13.54 2.78 -4.83
C LEU A 15 13.41 1.31 -5.24
N MET A 16 12.24 0.89 -5.71
CA MET A 16 12.02 -0.48 -6.19
C MET A 16 12.94 -0.83 -7.36
N MET A 17 13.14 0.10 -8.30
CA MET A 17 14.07 -0.12 -9.42
C MET A 17 15.52 -0.30 -8.94
N ARG A 18 15.98 0.50 -7.95
CA ARG A 18 17.32 0.36 -7.36
C ARG A 18 17.51 -0.95 -6.62
N THR A 19 16.46 -1.45 -5.98
CA THR A 19 16.47 -2.77 -5.32
C THR A 19 16.60 -3.90 -6.34
N GLY A 20 16.11 -3.70 -7.58
CA GLY A 20 16.26 -4.66 -8.68
C GLY A 20 14.95 -5.05 -9.38
N TYR A 21 13.82 -4.43 -9.04
CA TYR A 21 12.56 -4.66 -9.76
C TYR A 21 12.57 -3.99 -11.13
N ARG A 22 11.87 -4.60 -12.09
CA ARG A 22 11.70 -4.04 -13.44
C ARG A 22 10.90 -2.72 -13.36
N PRO A 23 11.26 -1.67 -14.13
CA PRO A 23 10.55 -0.39 -14.12
C PRO A 23 9.03 -0.51 -14.29
N ALA A 24 8.58 -1.36 -15.21
CA ALA A 24 7.15 -1.60 -15.46
C ALA A 24 6.45 -2.24 -14.25
N PHE A 25 7.12 -3.17 -13.55
CA PHE A 25 6.56 -3.80 -12.35
C PHE A 25 6.48 -2.81 -11.19
N SER A 26 7.53 -2.03 -10.96
CA SER A 26 7.55 -0.98 -9.92
C SER A 26 6.43 0.04 -10.10
N GLY A 27 6.21 0.52 -11.33
CA GLY A 27 5.12 1.44 -11.65
C GLY A 27 3.73 0.80 -11.46
N ALA A 28 3.57 -0.46 -11.84
CA ALA A 28 2.32 -1.19 -11.65
C ALA A 28 1.99 -1.39 -10.16
N VAL A 29 2.97 -1.80 -9.35
CA VAL A 29 2.80 -1.99 -7.90
C VAL A 29 2.40 -0.68 -7.24
N GLU A 30 3.08 0.42 -7.55
CA GLU A 30 2.74 1.73 -7.00
C GLU A 30 1.33 2.18 -7.40
N ALA A 31 0.96 2.01 -8.67
CA ALA A 31 -0.37 2.37 -9.17
C ALA A 31 -1.49 1.58 -8.47
N VAL A 32 -1.29 0.28 -8.30
CA VAL A 32 -2.24 -0.61 -7.62
C VAL A 32 -2.31 -0.28 -6.13
N ALA A 33 -1.17 -0.20 -5.43
CA ALA A 33 -1.12 0.15 -4.02
C ALA A 33 -1.79 1.50 -3.72
N SER A 34 -1.56 2.50 -4.58
CA SER A 34 -2.18 3.84 -4.49
C SER A 34 -3.68 3.84 -4.79
N THR A 35 -4.18 2.87 -5.56
CA THR A 35 -5.61 2.71 -5.85
C THR A 35 -6.33 2.06 -4.67
N GLY A 36 -5.71 1.09 -4.01
CA GLY A 36 -6.24 0.40 -2.82
C GLY A 36 -6.63 1.35 -1.68
N GLY A 37 -5.99 2.51 -1.57
CA GLY A 37 -6.29 3.51 -0.53
C GLY A 37 -7.72 4.04 -0.59
N GLN A 38 -8.39 3.94 -1.74
CA GLN A 38 -9.80 4.33 -1.87
C GLN A 38 -10.77 3.30 -1.29
N LEU A 39 -10.31 2.06 -1.09
CA LEU A 39 -11.08 0.94 -0.55
C LEU A 39 -10.89 0.78 0.96
N MET A 40 -9.80 1.30 1.52
CA MET A 40 -9.43 1.07 2.92
C MET A 40 -10.25 1.95 3.89
N PRO A 41 -10.97 1.36 4.86
CA PRO A 41 -11.60 2.12 5.94
C PRO A 41 -10.56 2.82 6.85
N PRO A 42 -10.89 3.95 7.50
CA PRO A 42 -12.18 4.64 7.50
C PRO A 42 -12.29 5.78 6.47
N ILE A 43 -11.22 6.10 5.73
CA ILE A 43 -11.24 7.18 4.73
C ILE A 43 -11.29 6.53 3.35
N MET A 44 -12.51 6.21 2.92
CA MET A 44 -12.80 5.62 1.62
C MET A 44 -13.08 6.71 0.58
N GLY A 45 -13.03 6.37 -0.70
CA GLY A 45 -13.37 7.32 -1.77
C GLY A 45 -14.81 7.84 -1.68
N ALA A 46 -15.10 8.98 -2.33
CA ALA A 46 -16.43 9.60 -2.34
C ALA A 46 -17.57 8.65 -2.78
N ALA A 47 -17.25 7.63 -3.58
CA ALA A 47 -18.18 6.57 -3.96
C ALA A 47 -18.78 5.82 -2.76
N ALA A 48 -18.05 5.66 -1.66
CA ALA A 48 -18.55 5.00 -0.45
C ALA A 48 -19.62 5.83 0.28
N PHE A 49 -19.49 7.16 0.26
CA PHE A 49 -20.52 8.07 0.79
C PHE A 49 -21.79 8.01 -0.05
N VAL A 50 -21.65 8.09 -1.38
CA VAL A 50 -22.78 7.96 -2.31
C VAL A 50 -23.47 6.60 -2.14
N MET A 51 -22.70 5.52 -2.02
CA MET A 51 -23.23 4.17 -1.77
C MET A 51 -24.01 4.09 -0.45
N ALA A 52 -23.51 4.69 0.63
CA ALA A 52 -24.21 4.74 1.92
C ALA A 52 -25.56 5.48 1.81
N GLU A 53 -25.58 6.61 1.08
CA GLU A 53 -26.80 7.39 0.81
C GLU A 53 -27.83 6.59 -0.01
N PHE A 54 -27.40 5.93 -1.09
CA PHE A 54 -28.29 5.09 -1.91
C PHE A 54 -28.87 3.88 -1.16
N LEU A 55 -28.08 3.27 -0.29
CA LEU A 55 -28.51 2.11 0.53
C LEU A 55 -29.32 2.52 1.76
N GLY A 56 -29.36 3.81 2.11
CA GLY A 56 -30.02 4.31 3.32
C GLY A 56 -29.36 3.80 4.61
N VAL A 57 -28.08 3.43 4.57
CA VAL A 57 -27.32 2.92 5.73
C VAL A 57 -26.23 3.89 6.14
N SER A 58 -25.71 3.74 7.36
CA SER A 58 -24.62 4.60 7.82
C SER A 58 -23.33 4.32 7.04
N TYR A 59 -22.50 5.36 6.85
CA TYR A 59 -21.16 5.22 6.25
C TYR A 59 -20.30 4.17 6.99
N LEU A 60 -20.40 4.12 8.32
CA LEU A 60 -19.67 3.15 9.15
C LEU A 60 -20.07 1.72 8.84
N THR A 61 -21.34 1.49 8.49
CA THR A 61 -21.84 0.18 8.06
C THR A 61 -21.15 -0.25 6.76
N VAL A 62 -21.09 0.63 5.76
CA VAL A 62 -20.38 0.37 4.49
C VAL A 62 -18.88 0.15 4.73
N ALA A 63 -18.26 0.98 5.58
CA ALA A 63 -16.86 0.88 5.94
C ALA A 63 -16.53 -0.45 6.65
N ALA A 64 -17.40 -0.92 7.55
CA ALA A 64 -17.23 -2.20 8.23
C ALA A 64 -17.27 -3.38 7.23
N PHE A 65 -18.21 -3.36 6.27
CA PHE A 65 -18.26 -4.38 5.22
C PHE A 65 -17.06 -4.32 4.27
N ALA A 66 -16.51 -3.13 4.02
CA ALA A 66 -15.34 -2.94 3.17
C ALA A 66 -14.02 -3.37 3.83
N LEU A 67 -13.98 -3.60 5.15
CA LEU A 67 -12.76 -3.98 5.87
C LEU A 67 -12.15 -5.27 5.33
N LEU A 68 -12.95 -6.33 5.23
CA LEU A 68 -12.48 -7.63 4.74
C LEU A 68 -11.92 -7.56 3.30
N PRO A 69 -12.62 -7.00 2.30
CA PRO A 69 -12.07 -6.88 0.95
C PRO A 69 -10.86 -5.96 0.88
N ALA A 70 -10.79 -4.89 1.67
CA ALA A 70 -9.62 -4.01 1.73
C ALA A 70 -8.37 -4.75 2.24
N VAL A 71 -8.52 -5.54 3.31
CA VAL A 71 -7.41 -6.36 3.84
C VAL A 71 -6.95 -7.37 2.80
N LEU A 72 -7.88 -8.09 2.17
CA LEU A 72 -7.56 -9.07 1.12
C LEU A 72 -6.85 -8.44 -0.07
N TYR A 73 -7.27 -7.24 -0.48
CA TYR A 73 -6.62 -6.48 -1.54
C TYR A 73 -5.14 -6.23 -1.23
N TYR A 74 -4.85 -5.68 -0.05
CA TYR A 74 -3.46 -5.38 0.34
C TYR A 74 -2.62 -6.64 0.56
N VAL A 75 -3.21 -7.72 1.10
CA VAL A 75 -2.54 -9.02 1.20
C VAL A 75 -2.19 -9.55 -0.20
N ALA A 76 -3.10 -9.46 -1.16
CA ALA A 76 -2.83 -9.89 -2.53
C ALA A 76 -1.69 -9.08 -3.19
N VAL A 77 -1.70 -7.75 -3.03
CA VAL A 77 -0.63 -6.87 -3.51
C VAL A 77 0.70 -7.23 -2.85
N PHE A 78 0.72 -7.39 -1.52
CA PHE A 78 1.91 -7.79 -0.78
C PHE A 78 2.46 -9.14 -1.26
N MET A 79 1.59 -10.13 -1.43
CA MET A 79 1.98 -11.46 -1.90
C MET A 79 2.55 -11.40 -3.32
N ALA A 80 1.94 -10.61 -4.22
CA ALA A 80 2.47 -10.42 -5.57
C ALA A 80 3.89 -9.82 -5.55
N VAL A 81 4.13 -8.79 -4.74
CA VAL A 81 5.46 -8.18 -4.58
C VAL A 81 6.44 -9.19 -3.98
N HIS A 82 6.05 -9.90 -2.92
CA HIS A 82 6.90 -10.87 -2.23
C HIS A 82 7.31 -12.05 -3.12
N PHE A 83 6.36 -12.60 -3.88
CA PHE A 83 6.67 -13.69 -4.80
C PHE A 83 7.51 -13.23 -5.98
N GLU A 84 7.28 -12.02 -6.50
CA GLU A 84 8.17 -11.46 -7.52
C GLU A 84 9.58 -11.28 -6.95
N ALA A 85 9.72 -10.73 -5.74
CA ALA A 85 11.02 -10.58 -5.06
C ALA A 85 11.80 -11.90 -4.99
N LYS A 86 11.11 -12.97 -4.58
CA LYS A 86 11.68 -14.32 -4.53
C LYS A 86 12.03 -14.85 -5.91
N ARG A 87 11.19 -14.60 -6.91
CA ARG A 87 11.40 -15.03 -8.29
C ARG A 87 12.64 -14.40 -8.91
N ILE A 88 12.87 -13.11 -8.66
CA ILE A 88 14.05 -12.39 -9.14
C ILE A 88 15.27 -12.53 -8.20
N GLY A 89 15.16 -13.33 -7.13
CA GLY A 89 16.28 -13.64 -6.25
C GLY A 89 16.76 -12.46 -5.42
N LEU A 90 15.89 -11.49 -5.11
CA LEU A 90 16.27 -10.35 -4.29
C LEU A 90 16.68 -10.79 -2.89
N VAL A 91 17.93 -10.52 -2.55
CA VAL A 91 18.46 -10.66 -1.20
C VAL A 91 18.23 -9.34 -0.45
N GLY A 92 17.61 -9.46 0.73
CA GLY A 92 17.40 -8.31 1.62
C GLY A 92 18.73 -7.70 2.07
N LEU A 93 18.66 -6.48 2.61
CA LEU A 93 19.84 -5.78 3.12
C LEU A 93 20.59 -6.61 4.19
N PRO A 94 21.92 -6.56 4.22
CA PRO A 94 22.71 -7.13 5.31
C PRO A 94 22.19 -6.68 6.67
N LYS A 95 22.20 -7.57 7.67
CA LYS A 95 21.70 -7.24 9.03
C LYS A 95 22.40 -6.04 9.67
N ALA A 96 23.61 -5.71 9.24
CA ALA A 96 24.36 -4.55 9.68
C ALA A 96 23.77 -3.22 9.20
N ASP A 97 23.07 -3.23 8.05
CA ASP A 97 22.44 -2.06 7.44
C ASP A 97 20.96 -1.93 7.84
N LEU A 98 20.42 -2.91 8.58
CA LEU A 98 19.07 -2.84 9.11
C LEU A 98 19.06 -1.90 10.32
N PRO A 99 18.24 -0.83 10.30
CA PRO A 99 18.13 0.05 11.45
C PRO A 99 17.49 -0.72 12.61
N ARG A 100 17.99 -0.51 13.82
CA ARG A 100 17.47 -1.20 15.01
C ARG A 100 16.07 -0.69 15.30
N LEU A 101 15.08 -1.59 15.25
CA LEU A 101 13.65 -1.30 15.47
C LEU A 101 13.41 -0.39 16.69
N ARG A 102 14.11 -0.63 17.80
CA ARG A 102 14.01 0.18 19.02
C ARG A 102 14.52 1.62 18.82
N GLU A 103 15.61 1.81 18.10
CA GLU A 103 16.17 3.14 17.81
C GLU A 103 15.23 3.92 16.87
N VAL A 104 14.69 3.26 15.83
CA VAL A 104 13.73 3.87 14.90
C VAL A 104 12.45 4.31 15.60
N ILE A 105 11.89 3.48 16.47
CA ILE A 105 10.66 3.82 17.21
C ILE A 105 10.90 4.98 18.20
N VAL A 106 12.06 5.02 18.86
CA VAL A 106 12.40 6.09 19.79
C VAL A 106 12.69 7.41 19.06
N GLU A 107 13.43 7.39 17.96
CA GLU A 107 13.76 8.61 17.20
C GLU A 107 12.61 9.14 16.32
N ARG A 108 11.76 8.25 15.78
CA ARG A 108 10.78 8.62 14.75
C ARG A 108 9.35 8.16 15.01
N GLY A 109 9.05 7.52 16.14
CA GLY A 109 7.70 7.00 16.43
C GLY A 109 6.62 8.07 16.67
N HIS A 110 6.98 9.35 16.67
CA HIS A 110 6.10 10.51 16.82
C HIS A 110 5.82 11.23 15.48
N LEU A 111 6.36 10.72 14.37
CA LEU A 111 5.99 11.05 13.00
C LEU A 111 5.01 10.01 12.47
#